data_AF-A0A0N4VUV9-F1
#
_entry.id   AF-A0A0N4VUV9-F1
#
_cell.length_a   1.000
_cell.length_b   1.000
_cell.length_c   1.000
_cell.angle_alpha   90.00
_cell.angle_beta   90.00
_cell.angle_gamma   90.00
#
_symmetry.space_group_name_H-M   'P 1'
#
loop_
_entity.id
_entity.type
_entity.pdbx_description
1 polymer ?
#
loop_
_entity_poly.entity_id
_entity_poly.type
_entity_poly.pdbx_seq_one_letter_code
_entity_poly.pdbx_strand_id
1 'polypeptide(L)'
;MLLPYSVSDHQQACIFFPGIDFLNLHRFPSIDAACAVANMLNERFYNVLMLTIIGQWNQSYRHILASPIIPLHLYRHRLDISLPPYYGDHPAVNFPTSSTHKSLLVMLFNASSSFREDSLEAFARSDAVTILNECDDQPSLVCDVAGSVVQWENALKASKFVLIHEGMPYFKLALQRALQATIIPVIFVPNYVLPFSDYIDWHLISLRPSSLTRVLDVIKGLATTKVESMRVQIRK
;
A
#
# COMPACT_ATOMS: atom_id res chain seq x y z
N MET A 1 -21.29 13.69 -19.19
CA MET A 1 -21.32 13.94 -20.65
C MET A 1 -19.90 13.72 -21.18
N LEU A 2 -19.59 12.53 -21.72
CA LEU A 2 -18.25 12.02 -22.07
C LEU A 2 -17.80 12.38 -23.51
N LEU A 3 -18.35 13.46 -24.07
CA LEU A 3 -18.56 13.58 -25.52
C LEU A 3 -17.35 13.87 -26.45
N PRO A 4 -16.13 14.26 -26.01
CA PRO A 4 -15.03 14.42 -26.98
C PRO A 4 -14.16 13.16 -27.19
N TYR A 5 -14.20 12.16 -26.30
CA TYR A 5 -13.27 11.01 -26.34
C TYR A 5 -13.96 9.63 -26.29
N SER A 6 -15.29 9.59 -26.34
CA SER A 6 -16.05 8.34 -26.37
C SER A 6 -16.60 8.05 -27.77
N VAL A 7 -16.47 6.82 -28.22
CA VAL A 7 -17.14 6.30 -29.43
C VAL A 7 -18.26 5.35 -29.02
N SER A 8 -19.36 5.34 -29.78
CA SER A 8 -20.48 4.42 -29.53
C SER A 8 -20.22 3.01 -30.04
N ASP A 9 -19.37 2.87 -31.04
CA ASP A 9 -18.93 1.59 -31.60
C ASP A 9 -17.66 1.11 -30.90
N HIS A 10 -17.73 -0.05 -30.25
CA HIS A 10 -16.59 -0.65 -29.55
C HIS A 10 -15.43 -1.00 -30.50
N GLN A 11 -15.68 -1.24 -31.79
CA GLN A 11 -14.61 -1.53 -32.75
C GLN A 11 -13.76 -0.29 -33.09
N GLN A 12 -14.28 0.90 -32.82
CA GLN A 12 -13.57 2.17 -33.01
C GLN A 12 -12.84 2.62 -31.73
N ALA A 13 -13.05 1.93 -30.61
CA ALA A 13 -12.48 2.31 -29.32
C ALA A 13 -11.03 1.83 -29.21
N CYS A 14 -10.11 2.74 -28.86
CA CYS A 14 -8.72 2.36 -28.56
C CYS A 14 -8.61 1.63 -27.20
N ILE A 15 -9.47 2.00 -26.25
CA ILE A 15 -9.58 1.39 -24.93
C ILE A 15 -11.07 1.11 -24.69
N PHE A 16 -11.37 -0.10 -24.25
CA PHE A 16 -12.72 -0.49 -23.84
C PHE A 16 -12.82 -0.46 -22.32
N PHE A 17 -13.75 0.32 -21.78
CA PHE A 17 -14.01 0.38 -20.34
C PHE A 17 -15.36 -0.29 -20.03
N PRO A 18 -15.37 -1.50 -19.46
CA PRO A 18 -16.61 -2.21 -19.19
C PRO A 18 -17.36 -1.52 -18.04
N GLY A 19 -18.69 -1.42 -18.15
CA GLY A 19 -19.55 -0.95 -17.06
C GLY A 19 -19.71 -1.95 -15.91
N ILE A 20 -18.70 -2.80 -15.68
CA ILE A 20 -18.73 -3.88 -14.69
C ILE A 20 -17.82 -3.49 -13.53
N ASP A 21 -18.39 -3.48 -12.33
CA ASP A 21 -17.68 -3.14 -11.11
C ASP A 21 -16.94 -4.37 -10.56
N PHE A 22 -15.69 -4.54 -11.00
CA PHE A 22 -14.77 -5.56 -10.49
C PHE A 22 -14.03 -5.13 -9.21
N LEU A 23 -14.27 -3.91 -8.72
CA LEU A 23 -13.74 -3.45 -7.44
C LEU A 23 -14.59 -3.94 -6.27
N ASN A 24 -15.87 -4.24 -6.49
CA ASN A 24 -16.77 -4.81 -5.50
C ASN A 24 -17.15 -6.26 -5.82
N LEU A 25 -16.40 -7.20 -5.25
CA LEU A 25 -16.66 -8.63 -5.46
C LEU A 25 -17.99 -9.14 -4.94
N HIS A 26 -18.62 -8.44 -3.99
CA HIS A 26 -19.93 -8.84 -3.48
C HIS A 26 -21.05 -8.71 -4.52
N ARG A 27 -20.80 -8.02 -5.64
CA ARG A 27 -21.72 -7.99 -6.78
C ARG A 27 -21.73 -9.29 -7.57
N PHE A 28 -20.74 -10.15 -7.36
CA PHE A 28 -20.66 -11.46 -7.99
C PHE A 28 -21.08 -12.54 -6.98
N PRO A 29 -21.81 -13.58 -7.42
CA PRO A 29 -22.21 -14.68 -6.54
C PRO A 29 -21.02 -15.53 -6.07
N SER A 30 -19.92 -15.50 -6.82
CA SER A 30 -18.65 -16.15 -6.47
C SER A 30 -17.47 -15.50 -7.22
N ILE A 31 -16.24 -15.79 -6.79
CA ILE A 31 -15.03 -15.42 -7.53
C ILE A 31 -15.03 -16.04 -8.93
N ASP A 32 -15.49 -17.29 -9.06
CA ASP A 32 -15.59 -17.97 -10.35
C ASP A 32 -16.52 -17.25 -11.32
N ALA A 33 -17.63 -16.68 -10.84
CA ALA A 33 -18.53 -15.88 -11.66
C ALA A 33 -17.85 -14.58 -12.13
N ALA A 34 -17.09 -13.91 -11.24
CA ALA A 34 -16.29 -12.75 -11.63
C ALA A 34 -15.24 -13.12 -12.70
N CYS A 35 -14.55 -14.24 -12.52
CA CYS A 35 -13.60 -14.79 -13.49
C CYS A 35 -14.27 -15.14 -14.83
N ALA A 36 -15.46 -15.73 -14.83
CA ALA A 36 -16.21 -16.06 -16.04
C ALA A 36 -16.59 -14.80 -16.83
N VAL A 37 -17.04 -13.75 -16.16
CA VAL A 37 -17.33 -12.45 -16.80
C VAL A 37 -16.06 -11.82 -17.36
N ALA A 38 -14.95 -11.84 -16.61
CA ALA A 38 -13.66 -11.36 -17.09
C ALA A 38 -13.18 -12.14 -18.33
N ASN A 39 -13.34 -13.47 -18.35
CA ASN A 39 -13.01 -14.30 -19.50
C ASN A 39 -13.89 -14.00 -20.72
N MET A 40 -15.19 -13.76 -20.54
CA MET A 40 -16.06 -13.34 -21.64
C MET A 40 -15.61 -11.99 -22.24
N LEU A 41 -15.19 -11.05 -21.40
CA LEU A 41 -14.62 -9.78 -21.87
C LEU A 41 -13.31 -10.00 -22.62
N ASN A 42 -12.48 -10.94 -22.18
CA ASN A 42 -11.23 -11.33 -22.83
C ASN A 42 -11.39 -11.90 -24.24
N GLU A 43 -12.38 -12.75 -24.44
CA GLU A 43 -12.63 -13.37 -25.74
C GLU A 43 -13.13 -12.35 -26.77
N ARG A 44 -13.88 -11.34 -26.32
CA ARG A 44 -14.58 -10.40 -27.20
C ARG A 44 -13.81 -9.12 -27.49
N PHE A 45 -12.99 -8.66 -26.54
CA PHE A 45 -12.40 -7.33 -26.61
C PHE A 45 -10.89 -7.36 -26.38
N TYR A 46 -10.18 -6.51 -27.12
CA TYR A 46 -8.77 -6.21 -26.91
C TYR A 46 -8.66 -4.86 -26.18
N ASN A 47 -7.58 -4.65 -25.42
CA ASN A 47 -7.31 -3.39 -24.70
C ASN A 47 -8.43 -2.98 -23.72
N VAL A 48 -8.97 -3.96 -23.00
CA VAL A 48 -9.95 -3.70 -21.92
C VAL A 48 -9.22 -3.19 -20.70
N LEU A 49 -9.62 -2.03 -20.18
CA LEU A 49 -9.17 -1.54 -18.87
C LEU A 49 -10.03 -2.16 -17.77
N MET A 50 -9.44 -3.03 -16.94
CA MET A 50 -10.11 -3.65 -15.80
C MET A 50 -9.60 -3.04 -14.49
N LEU A 51 -10.50 -2.37 -13.78
CA LEU A 51 -10.27 -1.91 -12.40
C LEU A 51 -10.59 -3.06 -11.44
N THR A 52 -9.59 -3.62 -10.77
CA THR A 52 -9.79 -4.80 -9.90
C THR A 52 -9.02 -4.67 -8.59
N ILE A 53 -9.51 -5.33 -7.55
CA ILE A 53 -8.77 -5.53 -6.29
C ILE A 53 -8.15 -6.94 -6.19
N ILE A 54 -8.45 -7.83 -7.14
CA ILE A 54 -7.95 -9.20 -7.18
C ILE A 54 -6.66 -9.24 -7.97
N GLY A 55 -5.56 -9.59 -7.30
CA GLY A 55 -4.25 -9.70 -7.92
C GLY A 55 -3.97 -11.01 -8.67
N GLN A 56 -4.83 -12.03 -8.55
CA GLN A 56 -4.60 -13.37 -9.08
C GLN A 56 -5.66 -13.83 -10.09
N TRP A 57 -6.14 -12.95 -10.97
CA TRP A 57 -6.74 -13.49 -12.19
C TRP A 57 -5.65 -14.18 -13.01
N ASN A 58 -5.94 -15.38 -13.52
CA ASN A 58 -5.12 -16.01 -14.56
C ASN A 58 -5.08 -15.03 -15.74
N GLN A 59 -4.04 -14.19 -15.76
CA GLN A 59 -4.02 -13.03 -16.61
C GLN A 59 -4.01 -13.48 -18.07
N SER A 60 -5.02 -13.05 -18.82
CA SER A 60 -4.87 -12.95 -20.26
C SER A 60 -4.06 -11.69 -20.57
N TYR A 61 -3.03 -11.84 -21.40
CA TYR A 61 -2.14 -10.75 -21.83
C TYR A 61 -2.82 -9.61 -22.60
N ARG A 62 -4.15 -9.66 -22.79
CA ARG A 62 -4.93 -8.74 -23.65
C ARG A 62 -5.55 -7.56 -22.91
N HIS A 63 -5.57 -7.58 -21.58
CA HIS A 63 -6.18 -6.53 -20.77
C HIS A 63 -5.15 -5.56 -20.23
N ILE A 64 -5.60 -4.37 -19.83
CA ILE A 64 -4.86 -3.45 -18.99
C ILE A 64 -5.45 -3.59 -17.58
N LEU A 65 -4.63 -3.97 -16.61
CA LEU A 65 -5.08 -4.09 -15.22
C LEU A 65 -4.75 -2.83 -14.46
N ALA A 66 -5.75 -2.27 -13.80
CA ALA A 66 -5.60 -1.17 -12.87
C ALA A 66 -6.01 -1.65 -11.47
N SER A 67 -5.04 -1.77 -10.55
CA SER A 67 -5.29 -2.43 -9.26
C SER A 67 -4.40 -1.89 -8.14
N PRO A 68 -4.91 -1.81 -6.90
CA PRO A 68 -4.10 -1.51 -5.74
C PRO A 68 -3.27 -2.71 -5.25
N ILE A 69 -3.49 -3.89 -5.82
CA ILE A 69 -2.83 -5.14 -5.45
C ILE A 69 -2.29 -5.79 -6.73
N ILE A 70 -1.07 -5.42 -7.12
CA ILE A 70 -0.40 -6.06 -8.25
C ILE A 70 0.90 -6.74 -7.79
N PRO A 71 0.97 -8.08 -7.82
CA PRO A 71 2.21 -8.80 -7.62
C PRO A 71 3.22 -8.45 -8.72
N LEU A 72 4.49 -8.29 -8.35
CA LEU A 72 5.57 -7.88 -9.26
C LEU A 72 5.69 -8.81 -10.47
N HIS A 73 5.59 -10.12 -10.24
CA HIS A 73 5.70 -11.15 -11.31
C HIS A 73 4.52 -11.15 -12.29
N LEU A 74 3.42 -10.45 -11.97
CA LEU A 74 2.24 -10.31 -12.82
C LEU A 74 2.09 -8.90 -13.40
N TYR A 75 2.98 -7.98 -13.05
CA TYR A 75 2.89 -6.60 -13.51
C TYR A 75 3.54 -6.43 -14.88
N ARG A 76 2.77 -6.00 -15.87
CA ARG A 76 3.31 -5.63 -17.18
C ARG A 76 3.59 -4.14 -17.20
N HIS A 77 4.87 -3.80 -17.02
CA HIS A 77 5.34 -2.41 -17.02
C HIS A 77 4.85 -1.65 -18.27
N ARG A 78 4.36 -0.41 -18.06
CA ARG A 78 3.72 0.46 -19.07
C ARG A 78 2.43 -0.04 -19.71
N LEU A 79 1.99 -1.24 -19.38
CA LEU A 79 0.67 -1.74 -19.79
C LEU A 79 -0.31 -1.69 -18.62
N ASP A 80 0.09 -2.20 -17.46
CA ASP A 80 -0.71 -2.22 -16.24
C ASP A 80 -0.48 -0.97 -15.38
N ILE A 81 -1.46 -0.64 -14.55
CA ILE A 81 -1.50 0.54 -13.68
C ILE A 81 -1.60 0.09 -12.22
N SER A 82 -0.50 0.22 -11.46
CA SER A 82 -0.58 0.07 -9.99
C SER A 82 -1.22 1.31 -9.39
N LEU A 83 -2.33 1.14 -8.67
CA LEU A 83 -3.08 2.22 -8.04
C LEU A 83 -2.83 2.27 -6.53
N PRO A 84 -3.02 3.41 -5.85
CA PRO A 84 -3.14 3.42 -4.41
C PRO A 84 -4.47 2.75 -4.04
N PRO A 85 -4.54 2.04 -2.91
CA PRO A 85 -5.84 1.58 -2.43
C PRO A 85 -6.72 2.81 -2.12
N TYR A 86 -8.01 2.70 -2.41
CA TYR A 86 -8.98 3.72 -2.03
C TYR A 86 -9.63 3.32 -0.72
N TYR A 87 -9.39 4.09 0.33
CA TYR A 87 -10.01 3.90 1.64
C TYR A 87 -10.77 5.16 2.03
N GLY A 88 -11.81 5.53 1.26
CA GLY A 88 -12.79 6.56 1.59
C GLY A 88 -12.25 7.98 1.86
N ASP A 89 -13.17 8.94 1.95
CA ASP A 89 -12.86 10.28 2.42
C ASP A 89 -12.69 10.24 3.94
N HIS A 90 -11.44 10.19 4.40
CA HIS A 90 -11.14 10.53 5.79
C HIS A 90 -10.72 11.99 5.85
N PRO A 91 -11.21 12.74 6.83
CA PRO A 91 -10.86 14.15 6.97
C PRO A 91 -9.33 14.29 7.01
N ALA A 92 -8.81 15.27 6.27
CA ALA A 92 -7.42 15.69 6.39
C ALA A 92 -7.16 15.99 7.87
N VAL A 93 -6.34 15.17 8.53
CA VAL A 93 -6.12 15.29 9.96
C VAL A 93 -5.00 16.29 10.18
N ASN A 94 -5.28 17.36 10.93
CA ASN A 94 -4.29 18.37 11.31
C ASN A 94 -3.14 17.73 12.09
N PHE A 95 -1.90 18.00 11.65
CA PHE A 95 -0.68 17.44 12.24
C PHE A 95 -0.21 18.26 13.43
N PRO A 96 -0.13 17.69 14.65
CA PRO A 96 0.56 18.35 15.76
C PRO A 96 2.07 18.38 15.49
N THR A 97 2.68 19.55 15.68
CA THR A 97 4.10 19.87 15.46
C THR A 97 5.02 19.41 16.61
N SER A 98 4.52 18.62 17.56
CA SER A 98 5.19 18.31 18.83
C SER A 98 6.21 17.17 18.75
N SER A 99 7.23 17.28 19.58
CA SER A 99 8.64 16.93 19.35
C SER A 99 9.17 15.74 20.16
N THR A 100 8.32 14.83 20.64
CA THR A 100 8.77 13.72 21.50
C THR A 100 8.34 12.39 20.93
N HIS A 101 8.94 11.97 19.83
CA HIS A 101 8.50 10.75 19.20
C HIS A 101 9.65 9.85 18.79
N LYS A 102 9.51 8.60 19.26
CA LYS A 102 10.17 7.41 18.73
C LYS A 102 10.25 7.52 17.21
N SER A 103 11.41 7.16 16.66
CA SER A 103 11.74 7.45 15.27
C SER A 103 10.96 6.55 14.29
N LEU A 104 10.75 5.29 14.65
CA LEU A 104 10.16 4.27 13.76
C LEU A 104 8.92 3.63 14.38
N LEU A 105 7.84 3.53 13.61
CA LEU A 105 6.69 2.68 13.92
C LEU A 105 6.82 1.33 13.22
N VAL A 106 6.59 0.25 13.96
CA VAL A 106 6.49 -1.13 13.47
C VAL A 106 5.14 -1.70 13.91
N MET A 107 4.36 -2.17 12.95
CA MET A 107 3.03 -2.75 13.18
C MET A 107 3.08 -4.25 12.91
N LEU A 108 2.83 -5.04 13.95
CA LEU A 108 2.88 -6.50 13.91
C LEU A 108 1.52 -7.14 14.11
N PHE A 109 0.44 -6.38 14.35
CA PHE A 109 -0.90 -6.95 14.42
C PHE A 109 -1.31 -7.60 13.09
N ASN A 110 -1.75 -8.86 13.17
CA ASN A 110 -2.00 -9.79 12.07
C ASN A 110 -0.80 -10.06 11.15
N ALA A 111 0.42 -9.74 11.57
CA ALA A 111 1.63 -10.03 10.79
C ALA A 111 1.87 -11.54 10.63
N SER A 112 2.47 -11.92 9.50
CA SER A 112 3.04 -13.26 9.32
C SER A 112 4.07 -13.56 10.42
N SER A 113 4.16 -14.82 10.86
CA SER A 113 5.12 -15.25 11.90
C SER A 113 6.55 -14.87 11.58
N SER A 114 7.02 -15.10 10.35
CA SER A 114 8.36 -14.75 9.90
C SER A 114 8.65 -13.25 10.07
N PHE A 115 7.78 -12.38 9.53
CA PHE A 115 7.93 -10.93 9.69
C PHE A 115 7.93 -10.49 11.15
N ARG A 116 7.10 -11.12 12.00
CA ARG A 116 7.06 -10.83 13.43
C ARG A 116 8.37 -11.17 14.12
N GLU A 117 8.88 -12.37 13.91
CA GLU A 117 10.14 -12.85 14.49
C GLU A 117 11.31 -11.95 14.08
N ASP A 118 11.48 -11.70 12.77
CA ASP A 118 12.55 -10.86 12.24
C ASP A 118 12.47 -9.42 12.79
N SER A 119 11.26 -8.89 12.95
CA SER A 119 11.05 -7.53 13.49
C SER A 119 11.36 -7.44 14.97
N LEU A 120 10.97 -8.45 15.77
CA LEU A 120 11.29 -8.49 17.19
C LEU A 120 12.80 -8.65 17.41
N GLU A 121 13.47 -9.48 16.62
CA GLU A 121 14.93 -9.60 16.65
C GLU A 121 15.61 -8.25 16.32
N ALA A 122 15.15 -7.57 15.28
CA ALA A 122 15.75 -6.31 14.83
C ALA A 122 15.46 -5.12 15.76
N PHE A 123 14.28 -5.07 16.40
CA PHE A 123 13.76 -3.82 16.98
C PHE A 123 13.36 -3.88 18.46
N ALA A 124 13.16 -5.06 19.06
CA ALA A 124 12.58 -5.15 20.43
C ALA A 124 13.42 -4.45 21.51
N ARG A 125 14.74 -4.33 21.30
CA ARG A 125 15.68 -3.71 22.24
C ARG A 125 15.87 -2.21 22.05
N SER A 126 15.15 -1.58 21.11
CA SER A 126 15.36 -0.19 20.75
C SER A 126 14.27 0.73 21.28
N ASP A 127 14.65 1.66 22.17
CA ASP A 127 13.74 2.70 22.68
C ASP A 127 13.28 3.68 21.58
N ALA A 128 13.99 3.72 20.44
CA ALA A 128 13.64 4.54 19.30
C ALA A 128 12.50 3.95 18.46
N VAL A 129 12.00 2.75 18.79
CA VAL A 129 10.96 2.04 18.03
C VAL A 129 9.68 1.92 18.84
N THR A 130 8.56 2.21 18.19
CA THR A 130 7.21 1.88 18.66
C THR A 130 6.78 0.60 17.98
N ILE A 131 6.55 -0.46 18.75
CA ILE A 131 6.01 -1.73 18.24
C ILE A 131 4.56 -1.83 18.70
N LEU A 132 3.67 -2.11 17.74
CA LEU A 132 2.26 -2.37 17.99
C LEU A 132 1.92 -3.82 17.66
N ASN A 133 1.22 -4.50 18.57
CA ASN A 133 0.76 -5.88 18.47
C ASN A 133 -0.75 -5.97 18.68
N GLU A 134 -1.32 -7.15 18.50
CA GLU A 134 -2.60 -7.52 19.08
C GLU A 134 -2.50 -7.53 20.60
N CYS A 135 -3.57 -7.14 21.30
CA CYS A 135 -3.63 -7.29 22.76
C CYS A 135 -3.87 -8.77 23.13
N ASP A 136 -3.16 -9.28 24.15
CA ASP A 136 -3.24 -10.69 24.57
C ASP A 136 -4.68 -11.13 24.90
N ASP A 137 -5.42 -10.31 25.64
CA ASP A 137 -6.79 -10.61 26.06
C ASP A 137 -7.86 -10.21 25.03
N GLN A 138 -7.51 -9.35 24.06
CA GLN A 138 -8.45 -8.81 23.07
C GLN A 138 -7.76 -8.69 21.70
N PRO A 139 -7.69 -9.78 20.91
CA PRO A 139 -6.98 -9.80 19.63
C PRO A 139 -7.52 -8.82 18.57
N SER A 140 -8.75 -8.31 18.75
CA SER A 140 -9.36 -7.29 17.90
C SER A 140 -8.83 -5.87 18.17
N LEU A 141 -8.16 -5.66 19.29
CA LEU A 141 -7.54 -4.40 19.67
C LEU A 141 -6.04 -4.41 19.40
N VAL A 142 -5.50 -3.21 19.19
CA VAL A 142 -4.07 -2.98 19.00
C VAL A 142 -3.47 -2.45 20.30
N CYS A 143 -2.38 -3.04 20.76
CA CYS A 143 -1.66 -2.68 21.97
C CYS A 143 -0.20 -2.34 21.67
N ASP A 144 0.41 -1.52 22.52
CA ASP A 144 1.86 -1.37 22.56
C ASP A 144 2.53 -2.53 23.35
N VAL A 145 3.86 -2.50 23.45
CA VAL A 145 4.65 -3.49 24.20
C VAL A 145 4.37 -3.52 25.71
N ALA A 146 3.72 -2.49 26.25
CA ALA A 146 3.31 -2.44 27.66
C ALA A 146 1.88 -2.98 27.86
N GLY A 147 1.22 -3.45 26.80
CA GLY A 147 -0.16 -3.92 26.84
C GLY A 147 -1.20 -2.80 26.88
N SER A 148 -0.81 -1.55 26.64
CA SER A 148 -1.73 -0.43 26.60
C SER A 148 -2.41 -0.37 25.23
N VAL A 149 -3.75 -0.24 25.21
CA VAL A 149 -4.52 -0.11 23.97
C VAL A 149 -4.18 1.20 23.27
N VAL A 150 -3.83 1.13 21.98
CA VAL A 150 -3.39 2.26 21.16
C VAL A 150 -4.17 2.30 19.84
N GLN A 151 -4.63 3.49 19.47
CA GLN A 151 -5.07 3.76 18.10
C GLN A 151 -3.84 3.89 17.20
N TRP A 152 -3.64 2.93 16.29
CA TRP A 152 -2.44 2.86 15.47
C TRP A 152 -2.26 4.11 14.58
N GLU A 153 -3.35 4.77 14.17
CA GLU A 153 -3.28 6.04 13.42
C GLU A 153 -2.63 7.16 14.22
N ASN A 154 -2.80 7.17 15.54
CA ASN A 154 -2.17 8.16 16.42
C ASN A 154 -0.69 7.83 16.63
N ALA A 155 -0.34 6.56 16.79
CA ALA A 155 1.05 6.11 16.84
C ALA A 155 1.79 6.38 15.50
N LEU A 156 1.07 6.24 14.38
CA LEU A 156 1.56 6.61 13.06
C LEU A 156 1.89 8.10 13.03
N LYS A 157 0.93 8.99 13.32
CA LYS A 157 1.12 10.45 13.35
C LYS A 157 2.27 10.93 14.23
N ALA A 158 2.47 10.24 15.35
CA ALA A 158 3.59 10.48 16.25
C ALA A 158 4.95 10.18 15.57
N SER A 159 5.02 9.17 14.71
CA SER A 159 6.29 8.63 14.23
C SER A 159 6.90 9.43 13.06
N LYS A 160 8.23 9.42 12.95
CA LYS A 160 8.93 10.03 11.79
C LYS A 160 8.95 9.10 10.58
N PHE A 161 9.09 7.82 10.86
CA PHE A 161 9.18 6.73 9.89
C PHE A 161 8.18 5.63 10.25
N VAL A 162 7.72 4.89 9.25
CA VAL A 162 6.90 3.69 9.45
C VAL A 162 7.42 2.55 8.59
N LEU A 163 7.52 1.36 9.16
CA LEU A 163 7.89 0.15 8.43
C LEU A 163 6.70 -0.35 7.63
N ILE A 164 6.88 -0.51 6.32
CA ILE A 164 5.91 -1.07 5.38
C ILE A 164 6.49 -2.37 4.85
N HIS A 165 5.90 -3.50 5.24
CA HIS A 165 6.37 -4.84 4.91
C HIS A 165 5.24 -5.69 4.33
N GLU A 166 5.52 -6.54 3.35
CA GLU A 166 4.48 -7.35 2.68
C GLU A 166 3.85 -8.42 3.59
N GLY A 167 4.58 -8.85 4.62
CA GLY A 167 4.09 -9.73 5.69
C GLY A 167 3.07 -9.07 6.64
N MET A 168 2.76 -7.79 6.45
CA MET A 168 1.71 -7.07 7.18
C MET A 168 0.44 -6.98 6.30
N PRO A 169 -0.70 -7.57 6.69
CA PRO A 169 -1.89 -7.61 5.83
C PRO A 169 -2.38 -6.22 5.37
N TYR A 170 -2.19 -5.21 6.21
CA TYR A 170 -2.64 -3.84 5.98
C TYR A 170 -1.57 -2.91 5.38
N PHE A 171 -0.46 -3.45 4.86
CA PHE A 171 0.69 -2.62 4.44
C PHE A 171 0.34 -1.53 3.43
N LYS A 172 -0.63 -1.79 2.54
CA LYS A 172 -1.10 -0.83 1.53
C LYS A 172 -1.87 0.34 2.14
N LEU A 173 -2.76 0.04 3.10
CA LEU A 173 -3.46 1.04 3.88
C LEU A 173 -2.47 1.89 4.69
N ALA A 174 -1.53 1.23 5.38
CA ALA A 174 -0.50 1.93 6.14
C ALA A 174 0.38 2.82 5.25
N LEU A 175 0.77 2.35 4.06
CA LEU A 175 1.53 3.14 3.10
C LEU A 175 0.76 4.41 2.70
N GLN A 176 -0.51 4.27 2.34
CA GLN A 176 -1.34 5.43 2.00
C GLN A 176 -1.49 6.39 3.18
N ARG A 177 -1.79 5.88 4.38
CA ARG A 177 -1.93 6.71 5.58
C ARG A 177 -0.62 7.42 5.93
N ALA A 178 0.51 6.76 5.74
CA ALA A 178 1.82 7.36 5.96
C ALA A 178 2.04 8.55 5.02
N LEU A 179 1.75 8.38 3.73
CA LEU A 179 1.86 9.45 2.74
C LEU A 179 0.91 10.61 3.04
N GLN A 180 -0.36 10.31 3.34
CA GLN A 180 -1.33 11.33 3.79
C GLN A 180 -0.82 12.08 5.02
N ALA A 181 -0.13 11.39 5.92
CA ALA A 181 0.44 11.95 7.13
C ALA A 181 1.84 12.57 6.98
N THR A 182 2.39 12.63 5.77
CA THR A 182 3.78 13.08 5.52
C THR A 182 4.83 12.32 6.35
N ILE A 183 4.57 11.04 6.63
CA ILE A 183 5.48 10.13 7.31
C ILE A 183 6.27 9.38 6.25
N ILE A 184 7.58 9.22 6.47
CA ILE A 184 8.46 8.58 5.50
C ILE A 184 8.34 7.05 5.64
N PRO A 185 7.83 6.33 4.63
CA PRO A 185 7.79 4.89 4.66
C PRO A 185 9.19 4.28 4.49
N VAL A 186 9.45 3.21 5.25
CA VAL A 186 10.59 2.29 5.09
C VAL A 186 10.04 1.01 4.47
N ILE A 187 10.37 0.73 3.21
CA ILE A 187 9.63 -0.21 2.37
C ILE A 187 10.40 -1.53 2.16
N PHE A 188 9.73 -2.65 2.46
CA PHE A 188 10.15 -4.03 2.22
C PHE A 188 8.97 -4.82 1.61
N VAL A 189 8.65 -4.52 0.35
CA VAL A 189 7.57 -5.19 -0.41
C VAL A 189 8.09 -5.71 -1.76
N PRO A 190 9.13 -6.57 -1.77
CA PRO A 190 9.80 -6.98 -3.00
C PRO A 190 8.86 -7.67 -3.99
N ASN A 191 7.78 -8.28 -3.52
CA ASN A 191 6.85 -9.03 -4.38
C ASN A 191 5.69 -8.19 -4.91
N TYR A 192 5.67 -6.87 -4.68
CA TYR A 192 4.58 -5.99 -5.08
C TYR A 192 5.06 -4.74 -5.81
N VAL A 193 4.25 -4.26 -6.75
CA VAL A 193 4.48 -2.98 -7.43
C VAL A 193 3.83 -1.87 -6.64
N LEU A 194 4.62 -0.87 -6.22
CA LEU A 194 4.11 0.28 -5.50
C LEU A 194 3.18 1.12 -6.39
N PRO A 195 2.20 1.83 -5.80
CA PRO A 195 1.31 2.71 -6.53
C PRO A 195 2.05 3.66 -7.45
N PHE A 196 1.59 3.76 -8.70
CA PHE A 196 2.16 4.62 -9.74
C PHE A 196 3.68 4.53 -9.88
N SER A 197 4.27 3.32 -9.74
CA SER A 197 5.73 3.13 -9.82
C SER A 197 6.36 3.63 -11.13
N ASP A 198 5.58 3.74 -12.21
CA ASP A 198 6.02 4.29 -13.50
C ASP A 198 6.17 5.84 -13.48
N TYR A 199 5.58 6.52 -12.51
CA TYR A 199 5.50 7.99 -12.44
C TYR A 199 6.06 8.57 -11.13
N ILE A 200 6.00 7.81 -10.04
CA ILE A 200 6.52 8.19 -8.73
C ILE A 200 7.91 7.60 -8.57
N ASP A 201 8.92 8.48 -8.47
CA ASP A 201 10.23 8.07 -7.98
C ASP A 201 10.17 7.87 -6.45
N TRP A 202 9.91 6.64 -6.07
CA TRP A 202 9.81 6.22 -4.67
C TRP A 202 11.11 6.40 -3.89
N HIS A 203 12.27 6.54 -4.53
CA HIS A 203 13.54 6.83 -3.83
C HIS A 203 13.56 8.24 -3.23
N LEU A 204 12.71 9.15 -3.71
CA LEU A 204 12.60 10.50 -3.19
C LEU A 204 11.71 10.60 -1.94
N ILE A 205 10.81 9.64 -1.73
CA ILE A 205 9.79 9.68 -0.67
C ILE A 205 9.84 8.48 0.29
N SER A 206 10.70 7.49 0.05
CA SER A 206 10.81 6.30 0.90
C SER A 206 12.25 5.89 1.15
N LEU A 207 12.47 5.12 2.22
CA LEU A 207 13.72 4.44 2.51
C LEU A 207 13.60 2.97 2.11
N ARG A 208 14.68 2.40 1.56
CA ARG A 208 14.75 0.97 1.21
C ARG A 208 16.08 0.37 1.68
N PRO A 209 16.27 0.17 2.99
CA PRO A 209 17.45 -0.50 3.52
C PRO A 209 17.53 -1.94 3.01
N SER A 210 18.73 -2.52 2.99
CA SER A 210 18.96 -3.88 2.49
C SER A 210 18.41 -4.99 3.42
N SER A 211 18.18 -4.69 4.69
CA SER A 211 17.65 -5.62 5.70
C SER A 211 16.98 -4.86 6.84
N LEU A 212 16.13 -5.54 7.62
CA LEU A 212 15.49 -4.97 8.82
C LEU A 212 16.52 -4.50 9.85
N THR A 213 17.60 -5.26 10.05
CA THR A 213 18.69 -4.92 10.97
C THR A 213 19.40 -3.61 10.63
N ARG A 214 19.42 -3.21 9.35
CA ARG A 214 20.04 -1.96 8.88
C ARG A 214 19.13 -0.74 8.98
N VAL A 215 17.84 -0.92 9.27
CA VAL A 215 16.85 0.18 9.27
C VAL A 215 17.23 1.27 10.25
N LEU A 216 17.60 0.91 11.48
CA LEU A 216 17.94 1.89 12.52
C LEU A 216 19.23 2.64 12.19
N ASP A 217 20.23 1.98 11.60
CA ASP A 217 21.47 2.63 11.16
C ASP A 217 21.20 3.64 10.06
N VAL A 218 20.37 3.27 9.08
CA VAL A 218 19.98 4.17 7.98
C VAL A 218 19.22 5.37 8.52
N ILE A 219 18.24 5.16 9.40
CA ILE A 219 17.44 6.24 9.99
C ILE A 219 18.32 7.19 10.81
N LYS A 220 19.24 6.67 11.64
CA LYS A 220 20.16 7.47 12.45
C LYS A 220 21.18 8.24 11.61
N GLY A 221 21.60 7.68 10.48
CA GLY A 221 22.54 8.31 9.55
C GLY A 221 21.94 9.41 8.66
N LEU A 222 20.62 9.59 8.65
CA LEU A 222 19.97 10.61 7.83
C LEU A 222 20.08 12.00 8.44
N ALA A 223 20.60 12.94 7.65
CA ALA A 223 20.55 14.35 7.99
C ALA A 223 19.11 14.87 8.05
N THR A 224 18.81 15.78 8.99
CA THR A 224 17.49 16.42 9.14
C THR A 224 17.02 17.09 7.84
N THR A 225 17.94 17.67 7.07
CA THR A 225 17.66 18.28 5.76
C THR A 225 17.15 17.27 4.74
N LYS A 226 17.69 16.04 4.74
CA LYS A 226 17.21 14.96 3.87
C LYS A 226 15.82 14.50 4.29
N VAL A 227 15.57 14.36 5.59
CA VAL A 227 14.24 14.01 6.13
C VAL A 227 13.20 15.05 5.70
N GLU A 228 13.50 16.35 5.84
CA GLU A 228 12.55 17.39 5.42
C GLU A 228 12.37 17.43 3.90
N SER A 229 13.43 17.21 3.12
CA SER A 229 13.33 17.10 1.66
C SER A 229 12.38 15.99 1.22
N MET A 230 12.46 14.81 1.85
CA MET A 230 11.55 13.69 1.56
C MET A 230 10.10 14.04 1.92
N ARG A 231 9.88 14.71 3.06
CA ARG A 231 8.55 15.19 3.50
C ARG A 231 7.95 16.22 2.55
N VAL A 232 8.74 17.18 2.09
CA VAL A 232 8.33 18.16 1.08
C VAL A 232 7.92 17.45 -0.20
N GLN A 233 8.65 16.40 -0.61
CA GLN A 233 8.30 15.64 -1.81
C GLN A 233 6.98 14.86 -1.64
N ILE A 234 6.67 14.34 -0.45
CA ILE A 234 5.39 13.66 -0.18
C ILE A 234 4.18 14.62 -0.29
N ARG A 235 4.36 15.91 0.03
CA ARG A 235 3.29 16.92 0.01
C ARG A 235 2.95 17.46 -1.39
N LYS A 236 3.79 17.19 -2.39
CA LYS A 236 3.59 17.62 -3.78
C LYS A 236 2.65 16.67 -4.51
#